data_AF-A0A8C9AJY3-F1
#
_entry.id   AF-A0A8C9AJY3-F1
#
_cell.length_a   1.000
_cell.length_b   1.000
_cell.length_c   1.000
_cell.angle_alpha   90.00
_cell.angle_beta   90.00
_cell.angle_gamma   90.00
#
_symmetry.space_group_name_H-M   'P 1'
#
loop_
_entity.id
_entity.type
_entity.pdbx_description
1 polymer ?
#
loop_
_entity_poly.entity_id
_entity_poly.type
_entity_poly.pdbx_seq_one_letter_code
_entity_poly.pdbx_strand_id
1 'polypeptide(L)'
;LGAKYRGSIHDFPDFDPNRDAEALYAAMKGFGSDKEAILELITSRSNRQRQEVSQSYKSLYGKDLIADLKYELTGKFERLIVGLISDLGPQVPNPRW
;
A
#
# COMPACT_ATOMS: atom_id res chain seq x y z
N LEU A 1 -0.58 -32.78 -8.74
CA LEU A 1 0.50 -31.81 -9.05
C LEU A 1 -0.15 -30.43 -9.15
N GLY A 2 -0.12 -29.64 -8.08
CA GLY A 2 -0.78 -28.33 -8.03
C GLY A 2 -0.05 -27.34 -8.94
N ALA A 3 -0.80 -26.58 -9.74
CA ALA A 3 -0.24 -25.52 -10.56
C ALA A 3 0.58 -24.55 -9.69
N LYS A 4 1.86 -24.35 -10.04
CA LYS A 4 2.71 -23.36 -9.37
C LYS A 4 2.10 -21.98 -9.61
N TYR A 5 1.72 -21.29 -8.53
CA TYR A 5 1.22 -19.91 -8.61
C TYR A 5 2.29 -19.01 -9.27
N ARG A 6 1.89 -18.26 -10.31
CA ARG A 6 2.75 -17.37 -11.12
C ARG A 6 2.31 -15.91 -11.03
N GLY A 7 1.94 -15.44 -9.84
CA GLY A 7 1.75 -14.01 -9.61
C GLY A 7 3.04 -13.23 -9.89
N SER A 8 2.92 -11.96 -10.32
CA SER A 8 4.08 -11.10 -10.61
C SER A 8 4.70 -10.46 -9.36
N ILE A 9 3.93 -10.39 -8.26
CA ILE A 9 4.38 -9.86 -6.97
C ILE A 9 4.43 -11.01 -5.97
N HIS A 10 5.53 -11.09 -5.23
CA HIS A 10 5.79 -12.08 -4.19
C HIS A 10 6.09 -11.35 -2.87
N ASP A 11 6.24 -12.11 -1.78
CA ASP A 11 6.69 -11.54 -0.52
C ASP A 11 8.09 -10.94 -0.68
N PHE A 12 8.25 -9.71 -0.23
CA PHE A 12 9.54 -9.04 -0.18
C PHE A 12 10.43 -9.68 0.90
N PRO A 13 11.70 -10.02 0.60
CA PRO A 13 12.61 -10.62 1.57
C PRO A 13 12.98 -9.64 2.68
N ASP A 14 13.28 -10.15 3.88
CA ASP A 14 13.69 -9.36 5.05
C ASP A 14 12.75 -8.18 5.37
N PHE A 15 11.45 -8.41 5.17
CA PHE A 15 10.40 -7.41 5.34
C PHE A 15 10.26 -6.95 6.80
N ASP A 16 10.26 -5.63 6.97
CA ASP A 16 9.95 -4.94 8.23
C ASP A 16 8.81 -3.94 8.00
N PRO A 17 7.61 -4.18 8.55
CA PRO A 17 6.46 -3.32 8.34
C PRO A 17 6.63 -1.93 8.96
N ASN A 18 7.42 -1.79 10.04
CA ASN A 18 7.67 -0.50 10.69
C ASN A 18 8.52 0.39 9.80
N ARG A 19 9.59 -0.17 9.23
CA ARG A 19 10.46 0.54 8.31
C ARG A 19 9.71 1.04 7.08
N ASP A 20 8.83 0.22 6.53
CA ASP A 20 8.00 0.61 5.38
C ASP A 20 6.95 1.66 5.74
N ALA A 21 6.34 1.56 6.92
CA ALA A 21 5.42 2.58 7.41
C ALA A 21 6.10 3.93 7.63
N GLU A 22 7.32 3.94 8.17
CA GLU A 22 8.17 5.14 8.29
C GLU A 22 8.51 5.75 6.94
N ALA A 23 8.90 4.91 5.97
CA ALA A 23 9.20 5.37 4.61
C ALA A 23 7.96 6.02 3.94
N LEU A 24 6.78 5.40 4.06
CA LEU A 24 5.54 5.97 3.53
C LEU A 24 5.17 7.28 4.22
N TYR A 25 5.30 7.36 5.55
CA TYR A 25 5.04 8.59 6.29
C TYR A 25 5.98 9.73 5.85
N ALA A 26 7.26 9.43 5.65
CA ALA A 26 8.24 10.38 5.17
C ALA A 26 7.95 10.83 3.74
N ALA A 27 7.58 9.91 2.84
CA ALA A 27 7.25 10.19 1.45
C ALA A 27 6.00 11.08 1.30
N MET A 28 5.10 11.05 2.28
CA MET A 28 3.88 11.87 2.34
C MET A 28 4.05 13.20 3.10
N LYS A 29 5.22 13.47 3.68
CA LYS A 29 5.43 14.65 4.53
C LYS A 29 6.10 15.78 3.75
N GLY A 30 5.43 16.92 3.62
CA GLY A 30 6.03 18.15 3.11
C GLY A 30 5.17 18.86 2.07
N PHE A 31 5.79 19.72 1.26
CA PHE A 31 5.10 20.36 0.13
C PHE A 31 5.07 19.39 -1.04
N GLY A 32 4.00 18.60 -1.13
CA GLY A 32 3.86 17.51 -2.07
C GLY A 32 4.37 16.17 -1.53
N SER A 33 4.16 15.12 -2.32
CA SER A 33 4.50 13.74 -1.99
C SER A 33 5.51 13.14 -2.97
N ASP A 34 6.40 12.28 -2.46
CA ASP A 34 7.32 11.47 -3.26
C ASP A 34 6.58 10.25 -3.83
N LYS A 35 6.01 10.43 -5.03
CA LYS A 35 5.14 9.44 -5.68
C LYS A 35 5.92 8.21 -6.12
N GLU A 36 7.17 8.40 -6.54
CA GLU A 36 8.10 7.36 -6.92
C GLU A 36 8.39 6.44 -5.74
N ALA A 37 8.73 6.99 -4.58
CA ALA A 37 8.95 6.20 -3.35
C ALA A 37 7.70 5.41 -2.93
N ILE A 38 6.53 6.04 -2.99
CA ILE A 38 5.24 5.38 -2.68
C ILE A 38 4.99 4.22 -3.66
N LEU A 39 5.20 4.44 -4.97
CA LEU A 39 4.98 3.43 -5.99
C LEU A 39 5.94 2.24 -5.83
N GLU A 40 7.24 2.48 -5.67
CA GLU A 40 8.25 1.44 -5.54
C GLU A 40 8.01 0.57 -4.30
N LEU A 41 7.70 1.19 -3.16
CA LEU A 41 7.43 0.45 -1.93
C LEU A 41 6.16 -0.38 -2.11
N ILE A 42 5.04 0.22 -2.52
CA ILE A 42 3.77 -0.51 -2.60
C ILE A 42 3.85 -1.64 -3.64
N THR A 43 4.43 -1.40 -4.82
CA THR A 43 4.50 -2.41 -5.89
C THR A 43 5.49 -3.53 -5.63
N SER A 44 6.43 -3.35 -4.68
CA SER A 44 7.38 -4.40 -4.28
C SER A 44 6.93 -5.23 -3.08
N ARG A 45 5.82 -4.85 -2.41
CA ARG A 45 5.23 -5.64 -1.30
C ARG A 45 4.04 -6.47 -1.75
N SER A 46 3.94 -7.69 -1.22
CA SER A 46 2.73 -8.51 -1.40
C SER A 46 1.53 -7.86 -0.70
N ASN A 47 0.31 -8.23 -1.08
CA ASN A 47 -0.88 -7.65 -0.44
C ASN A 47 -0.91 -7.94 1.08
N ARG A 48 -0.51 -9.14 1.51
CA ARG A 48 -0.34 -9.48 2.93
C ARG A 48 0.59 -8.49 3.64
N GLN A 49 1.77 -8.26 3.07
CA GLN A 49 2.74 -7.29 3.61
C GLN A 49 2.18 -5.86 3.62
N ARG A 50 1.42 -5.44 2.61
CA ARG A 50 0.75 -4.13 2.61
C ARG A 50 -0.27 -3.98 3.74
N GLN A 51 -0.96 -5.05 4.12
CA GLN A 51 -1.84 -5.03 5.30
C GLN A 51 -1.03 -4.86 6.58
N GLU A 52 0.12 -5.53 6.71
CA GLU A 52 1.03 -5.38 7.84
C GLU A 52 1.61 -3.96 7.92
N VAL A 53 1.97 -3.34 6.79
CA VAL A 53 2.39 -1.93 6.72
C VAL A 53 1.25 -1.01 7.17
N SER A 54 0.01 -1.24 6.71
CA SER A 54 -1.15 -0.43 7.11
C SER A 54 -1.40 -0.48 8.62
N GLN A 55 -1.27 -1.66 9.23
CA GLN A 55 -1.40 -1.86 10.68
C GLN A 55 -0.25 -1.17 11.45
N SER A 56 0.99 -1.31 10.97
CA SER A 56 2.14 -0.65 11.55
C SER A 56 2.02 0.88 11.47
N TYR A 57 1.65 1.42 10.31
CA TYR A 57 1.40 2.85 10.11
C TYR A 57 0.37 3.40 11.11
N LYS A 58 -0.72 2.66 11.31
CA LYS A 58 -1.73 3.02 12.32
C LYS A 58 -1.16 3.01 13.73
N SER A 59 -0.32 2.05 14.06
CA SER A 59 0.28 1.90 15.40
C SER A 59 1.33 2.99 15.68
N LEU A 60 2.17 3.33 14.70
CA LEU A 60 3.25 4.31 14.83
C LEU A 60 2.74 5.76 14.84
N TYR A 61 1.74 6.07 14.01
CA TYR A 61 1.31 7.46 13.78
C TYR A 61 -0.10 7.77 14.26
N GLY A 62 -0.89 6.76 14.65
CA GLY A 62 -2.31 6.93 14.97
C GLY A 62 -3.19 7.27 13.77
N LYS A 63 -2.64 7.28 12.55
CA LYS A 63 -3.30 7.69 11.31
C LYS A 63 -3.72 6.51 10.45
N ASP A 64 -4.70 6.73 9.57
CA ASP A 64 -5.12 5.74 8.59
C ASP A 64 -4.31 5.92 7.30
N LEU A 65 -3.56 4.89 6.89
CA LEU A 65 -2.67 4.97 5.73
C LEU A 65 -3.44 5.26 4.44
N ILE A 66 -4.62 4.66 4.26
CA ILE A 66 -5.44 4.88 3.06
C ILE A 66 -5.95 6.32 3.01
N ALA A 67 -6.37 6.89 4.14
CA ALA A 67 -6.82 8.26 4.25
C ALA A 67 -5.69 9.26 3.93
N ASP A 68 -4.49 9.05 4.48
CA ASP A 68 -3.33 9.89 4.18
C ASP A 68 -2.95 9.81 2.69
N LEU A 69 -2.96 8.62 2.09
CA LEU A 69 -2.71 8.45 0.65
C LEU A 69 -3.77 9.13 -0.23
N LYS A 70 -5.04 9.13 0.18
CA LYS A 70 -6.12 9.86 -0.52
C LYS A 70 -6.02 11.37 -0.38
N TYR A 71 -5.43 11.85 0.70
CA TYR A 71 -5.20 13.27 0.91
C TYR A 71 -4.03 13.77 0.04
N GLU A 72 -2.95 12.98 -0.03
CA GLU A 72 -1.72 13.33 -0.71
C GLU A 72 -1.73 13.08 -2.23
N LEU A 73 -2.45 12.05 -2.68
CA LEU A 73 -2.48 11.64 -4.08
C LEU A 73 -3.81 12.02 -4.72
N THR A 74 -3.79 12.21 -6.03
CA THR A 74 -5.01 12.51 -6.80
C THR A 74 -5.09 11.69 -8.08
N GLY A 75 -6.31 11.52 -8.59
CA GLY A 75 -6.58 11.02 -9.93
C GLY A 75 -6.28 9.54 -10.12
N LYS A 76 -5.74 9.16 -11.29
CA LYS A 76 -5.50 7.74 -11.61
C LYS A 76 -4.46 7.09 -10.71
N PHE A 77 -3.46 7.87 -10.28
CA PHE A 77 -2.39 7.36 -9.42
C PHE A 77 -2.92 7.03 -8.03
N GLU A 78 -3.70 7.92 -7.42
CA GLU A 78 -4.41 7.66 -6.16
C GLU A 78 -5.24 6.37 -6.24
N ARG A 79 -6.07 6.23 -7.28
CA ARG A 79 -6.92 5.04 -7.46
C ARG A 79 -6.12 3.75 -7.52
N LEU A 80 -5.00 3.75 -8.25
CA LEU A 80 -4.12 2.59 -8.34
C LEU A 80 -3.52 2.24 -6.97
N ILE A 81 -2.93 3.23 -6.30
CA ILE A 81 -2.22 3.04 -5.03
C ILE A 81 -3.16 2.60 -3.92
N VAL A 82 -4.31 3.26 -3.78
CA VAL A 82 -5.35 2.87 -2.81
C VAL A 82 -5.88 1.46 -3.13
N GLY A 83 -6.09 1.14 -4.41
CA GLY A 83 -6.53 -0.19 -4.82
C GLY A 83 -5.52 -1.30 -4.50
N LEU A 84 -4.22 -1.00 -4.58
CA LEU A 84 -3.16 -1.96 -4.25
C LEU A 84 -3.02 -2.21 -2.74
N ILE A 85 -3.28 -1.20 -1.91
CA ILE A 85 -3.24 -1.31 -0.45
C ILE A 85 -4.53 -1.89 0.14
N SER A 86 -5.68 -1.68 -0.48
CA SER A 86 -6.96 -2.14 0.06
C SER A 86 -7.00 -3.67 0.15
N ASP A 87 -7.56 -4.19 1.25
CA ASP A 87 -7.89 -5.61 1.37
C ASP A 87 -9.16 -5.90 0.57
N LEU A 88 -9.01 -6.55 -0.59
CA LEU A 88 -10.10 -6.90 -1.50
C LEU A 88 -10.67 -8.29 -1.16
N GLY A 89 -10.97 -8.55 0.11
CA GLY A 89 -11.65 -9.77 0.55
C GLY A 89 -12.92 -10.10 -0.27
N PRO A 90 -13.47 -11.34 -0.18
CA PRO A 90 -14.55 -11.76 -1.05
C PRO A 90 -15.81 -10.89 -0.85
N GLN A 91 -16.13 -10.13 -1.90
CA GLN A 91 -17.26 -9.22 -2.13
C GLN A 91 -16.99 -7.72 -1.87
N VAL A 92 -16.49 -7.05 -2.91
CA VAL A 92 -17.09 -5.77 -3.32
C VAL A 92 -17.86 -6.04 -4.62
N PRO A 93 -19.20 -6.01 -4.62
CA PRO A 93 -19.98 -5.93 -5.84
C PRO A 93 -19.58 -4.65 -6.55
N ASN A 94 -18.85 -4.80 -7.65
CA ASN A 94 -18.56 -3.82 -8.69
C ASN A 94 -18.64 -2.33 -8.24
N PRO A 95 -17.52 -1.64 -7.94
CA PRO A 95 -17.57 -0.19 -7.82
C PRO A 95 -18.08 0.37 -9.16
N ARG A 96 -19.28 0.94 -9.12
CA ARG A 96 -19.94 1.56 -10.28
C ARG A 96 -19.05 2.70 -10.80
N TRP A 97 -18.28 2.39 -11.84
CA TRP A 97 -18.10 3.29 -12.97
C TRP A 97 -19.38 3.21 -13.80
#